data_AF-A0A4R3N989-F1
#
_entry.id   AF-A0A4R3N989-F1
#
_cell.length_a   1.000
_cell.length_b   1.000
_cell.length_c   1.000
_cell.angle_alpha   90.00
_cell.angle_beta   90.00
_cell.angle_gamma   90.00
#
_symmetry.space_group_name_H-M   'P 1'
#
loop_
_entity.id
_entity.type
_entity.pdbx_description
1 polymer ?
#
loop_
_entity_poly.entity_id
_entity_poly.type
_entity_poly.pdbx_seq_one_letter_code
_entity_poly.pdbx_strand_id
1 'polypeptide(L)' 'MAIQGECPKCGKRVLHVNVEQMVGMVGGDSKARCISFSCIHCHAVLGVQLDARAKPRPRRKAASAS' A
#
# COMPACT_ATOMS: atom_id res chain seq x y z
N MET A 1 -14.68 -18.22 10.01
CA MET A 1 -15.19 -16.92 10.50
C MET A 1 -14.01 -15.98 10.60
N ALA A 2 -13.91 -14.95 9.76
CA ALA A 2 -12.89 -13.92 9.95
C ALA A 2 -13.38 -13.01 11.08
N ILE A 3 -12.71 -13.08 12.23
CA ILE A 3 -13.09 -12.31 13.41
C ILE A 3 -12.78 -10.84 13.08
N GLN A 4 -13.82 -10.02 12.94
CA GLN A 4 -13.67 -8.61 12.61
C GLN A 4 -12.80 -7.92 13.68
N GLY A 5 -11.73 -7.26 13.25
CA GLY A 5 -10.81 -6.58 14.14
C GLY A 5 -9.68 -7.46 14.70
N GLU A 6 -9.37 -8.60 14.10
CA GLU A 6 -8.16 -9.37 14.40
C GLU A 6 -7.21 -9.46 13.19
N CYS A 7 -5.91 -9.53 13.48
CA CYS A 7 -4.91 -9.67 12.44
C CYS A 7 -4.94 -11.10 11.91
N PRO A 8 -5.12 -11.32 10.59
CA PRO A 8 -5.19 -12.66 10.02
C PRO A 8 -3.86 -13.43 10.12
N LYS A 9 -2.74 -12.74 10.38
CA LYS A 9 -1.41 -13.35 10.50
C LYS A 9 -1.07 -13.77 11.92
N CYS A 10 -1.33 -12.92 12.92
CA CYS A 10 -0.90 -13.17 14.30
C CYS A 10 -2.04 -13.36 15.31
N GLY A 11 -3.31 -13.25 14.88
CA GLY A 11 -4.49 -13.43 15.73
C GLY A 11 -4.69 -12.35 16.81
N LYS A 12 -3.80 -11.36 16.88
CA LYS A 12 -3.95 -10.24 17.83
C LYS A 12 -5.02 -9.28 17.34
N ARG A 13 -5.75 -8.69 18.28
CA ARG A 13 -6.76 -7.67 18.02
C ARG A 13 -6.11 -6.42 17.40
N VAL A 14 -6.66 -5.94 16.30
CA VAL A 14 -6.21 -4.77 15.55
C VAL A 14 -7.10 -3.59 15.90
N LEU A 15 -6.71 -2.85 16.94
CA LEU A 15 -7.33 -1.57 17.31
C LEU A 15 -6.68 -0.39 16.60
N HIS A 16 -5.38 -0.52 16.32
CA HIS A 16 -4.58 0.47 15.60
C HIS A 16 -3.82 -0.21 14.48
N VAL A 17 -3.59 0.53 13.40
CA VAL A 17 -2.77 0.11 12.26
C VAL A 17 -1.63 1.08 12.06
N ASN A 18 -0.48 0.55 11.64
CA ASN A 18 0.62 1.37 11.18
C ASN A 18 0.32 1.83 9.74
N VAL A 19 0.48 3.12 9.49
CA VAL A 19 0.12 3.78 8.22
C VAL A 19 1.39 4.30 7.58
N GLU A 20 1.74 3.78 6.42
CA GLU A 20 2.96 4.17 5.71
C GLU A 20 2.65 4.56 4.25
N GLN A 21 3.36 5.58 3.75
CA GLN A 21 3.34 5.90 2.33
C GLN A 21 4.38 5.05 1.60
N MET A 22 3.95 4.35 0.56
CA MET A 22 4.82 3.52 -0.27
C MET A 22 4.57 3.77 -1.76
N VAL A 23 5.49 3.31 -2.61
CA VAL A 23 5.28 3.31 -4.06
C VAL A 23 4.91 1.89 -4.48
N GLY A 24 3.64 1.69 -4.82
CA GLY A 24 3.12 0.42 -5.31
C GLY A 24 3.13 0.36 -6.84
N MET A 25 3.10 -0.86 -7.37
CA MET A 25 2.88 -1.11 -8.80
C MET A 25 1.41 -1.45 -9.01
N VAL A 26 0.74 -0.71 -9.90
CA VAL A 26 -0.67 -0.86 -10.25
C VAL A 26 -0.76 -1.39 -11.66
N GLY A 27 -1.47 -2.50 -11.86
CA GLY A 27 -1.66 -3.10 -13.18
C GLY A 27 -0.37 -3.56 -13.86
N GLY A 28 0.67 -3.93 -13.09
CA GLY A 28 1.92 -4.50 -13.61
C GLY A 28 2.96 -3.50 -14.14
N ASP A 29 2.57 -2.27 -14.49
CA ASP A 29 3.51 -1.32 -15.14
C ASP A 29 3.53 0.08 -14.53
N SER A 30 2.49 0.47 -13.80
CA SER A 30 2.33 1.86 -13.34
C SER A 30 2.70 2.01 -11.88
N LYS A 31 3.75 2.79 -11.60
CA LYS A 31 4.12 3.16 -10.22
C LYS A 31 3.18 4.25 -9.71
N ALA A 32 2.45 3.97 -8.63
CA ALA A 32 1.58 4.93 -7.96
C ALA A 32 1.96 5.05 -6.49
N ARG A 33 1.68 6.21 -5.88
CA ARG A 33 1.79 6.34 -4.42
C ARG A 33 0.60 5.66 -3.79
N CYS A 34 0.89 4.84 -2.79
CA CYS A 34 -0.08 4.08 -2.04
C CYS A 34 0.11 4.34 -0.56
N ILE A 35 -0.96 4.17 0.20
CA ILE A 35 -0.95 4.13 1.64
C ILE A 35 -1.12 2.66 2.02
N SER A 36 -0.16 2.10 2.76
CA SER A 36 -0.27 0.76 3.32
C SER A 36 -0.75 0.84 4.77
N PHE A 37 -1.63 -0.10 5.13
CA PHE A 37 -2.09 -0.31 6.49
C PHE A 37 -1.52 -1.64 6.96
N SER A 38 -0.69 -1.62 8.00
CA SER A 38 -0.07 -2.82 8.54
C SER A 38 -0.38 -3.03 10.02
N CYS A 39 -0.35 -4.28 10.47
CA CYS A 39 -0.54 -4.63 11.87
C CYS A 39 0.64 -4.12 12.71
N ILE A 40 0.38 -3.40 13.79
CA ILE A 40 1.42 -2.89 14.70
C ILE A 40 2.23 -3.97 15.43
N HIS A 41 1.73 -5.21 15.46
CA HIS A 41 2.35 -6.30 16.21
C HIS A 41 3.27 -7.20 15.39
N CYS A 42 2.98 -7.34 14.08
CA CYS A 42 3.70 -8.27 13.21
C CYS A 42 3.99 -7.71 11.82
N HIS A 43 3.66 -6.43 11.59
CA HIS A 43 3.83 -5.71 10.34
C HIS A 43 3.20 -6.37 9.11
N ALA A 44 2.26 -7.29 9.31
CA ALA A 44 1.47 -7.85 8.23
C ALA A 44 0.67 -6.75 7.55
N VAL A 45 0.75 -6.66 6.21
CA VAL A 45 -0.08 -5.74 5.43
C VAL A 45 -1.52 -6.22 5.49
N LEU A 46 -2.40 -5.38 6.02
CA LEU A 46 -3.83 -5.63 6.16
C LEU A 46 -4.62 -5.01 5.00
N GLY A 47 -4.07 -3.94 4.41
CA GLY A 47 -4.69 -3.27 3.28
C GLY A 47 -3.73 -2.32 2.60
N VAL A 48 -4.04 -1.98 1.35
CA VAL A 48 -3.33 -0.98 0.56
C VAL A 48 -4.38 -0.13 -0.15
N GLN A 49 -4.24 1.18 -0.05
CA GLN A 49 -5.09 2.14 -0.74
C GLN A 49 -4.25 2.98 -1.68
N LEU A 50 -4.77 3.27 -2.87
CA LEU A 50 -4.16 4.24 -3.77
C LEU A 50 -4.37 5.64 -3.22
N ASP A 51 -3.28 6.42 -3.15
CA ASP A 51 -3.40 7.81 -2.75
C ASP A 51 -4.02 8.62 -3.90
N ALA A 52 -5.31 8.96 -3.76
CA ALA A 52 -6.07 9.71 -4.77
C ALA A 52 -5.52 11.13 -5.00
N ARG A 53 -4.72 11.67 -4.07
CA ARG A 53 -4.07 12.99 -4.23
C ARG A 53 -2.75 12.91 -4.97
N ALA A 54 -2.18 11.71 -5.13
CA ALA A 54 -0.98 11.54 -5.92
C ALA A 54 -1.33 11.72 -7.39
N LYS A 55 -1.02 12.91 -7.94
CA LYS A 55 -1.06 13.13 -9.39
C LYS A 55 -0.30 11.98 -10.07
N PRO A 56 -0.88 11.30 -11.08
CA PRO A 56 -0.16 10.29 -11.86
C PRO A 56 1.17 10.90 -12.29
N ARG A 57 2.30 10.30 -11.90
CA ARG A 57 3.60 10.84 -12.30
C ARG A 57 3.63 10.78 -13.82
N PRO A 58 3.76 11.91 -14.54
CA PRO A 58 3.86 11.85 -15.99
C PRO A 58 5.05 10.96 -16.33
N ARG A 59 4.81 9.90 -17.12
CA ARG A 59 5.88 9.10 -17.70
C ARG A 59 6.77 10.08 -18.47
N ARG A 60 7.96 10.39 -17.96
CA ARG A 60 9.00 11.02 -18.79
C ARG A 60 9.16 10.07 -19.98
N LYS A 61 8.85 10.54 -21.19
CA LYS A 61 9.26 9.84 -22.41
C LYS A 61 10.76 9.58 -22.26
N ALA A 62 11.18 8.34 -22.46
CA ALA A 62 12.60 8.03 -22.57
C ALA A 62 13.17 9.00 -23.61
N ALA A 63 14.17 9.79 -23.24
CA ALA A 63 14.89 10.60 -24.20
C ALA A 63 15.41 9.63 -25.26
N SER A 64 14.94 9.79 -26.50
CA SER A 64 15.55 9.13 -27.65
C SER A 64 17.03 9.49 -27.61
N ALA A 65 17.87 8.50 -27.35
CA ALA A 65 19.30 8.64 -27.55
C ALA A 65 19.52 8.79 -29.06
N SER A 66 19.93 10.00 -29.46
CA SER A 66 20.42 10.30 -30.81
C SER A 66 21.88 9.88 -30.94
#